data_AF-A0A2D6VIQ4-F1
#
_entry.id   AF-A0A2D6VIQ4-F1
#
_cell.length_a   1.000
_cell.length_b   1.000
_cell.length_c   1.000
_cell.angle_alpha   90.00
_cell.angle_beta   90.00
_cell.angle_gamma   90.00
#
_symmetry.space_group_name_H-M   'P 1'
#
loop_
_entity.id
_entity.type
_entity.pdbx_description
1 polymer ?
#
loop_
_entity_poly.entity_id
_entity_poly.type
_entity_poly.pdbx_seq_one_letter_code
_entity_poly.pdbx_strand_id
1 'polypeptide(L)'
;MSENKEAESVEEETKEEELPFDAVDLMLDGNLRAQINYSMVKALAKAFDEKASILINAEENFQPEEDESFAEVAMPEIEAMAEAVVDGCVDFSKIRFWEACETAEVAWDETKDENGEVTQRVPYGNPLDPPKEGNRLLSNLEKIESWMKQVHKIHEEKGMGWVSPYGCPEDGQQAYDNRAKCLEKLSKIVDSINSNFDA
;
A
#
# COMPACT_ATOMS: atom_id res chain seq x y z
N MET A 1 46.31 -31.10 28.76
CA MET A 1 45.26 -31.74 27.94
C MET A 1 43.98 -31.72 28.76
N SER A 2 43.00 -30.95 28.25
CA SER A 2 41.54 -30.94 28.50
C SER A 2 41.05 -30.89 29.94
N GLU A 3 40.66 -29.72 30.47
CA GLU A 3 39.35 -29.05 30.28
C GLU A 3 38.17 -29.89 30.81
N ASN A 4 37.86 -29.71 32.10
CA ASN A 4 36.48 -29.85 32.59
C ASN A 4 35.74 -28.57 32.21
N LYS A 5 34.78 -28.66 31.29
CA LYS A 5 33.78 -27.61 31.06
C LYS A 5 32.53 -27.98 31.84
N GLU A 6 32.34 -27.32 32.97
CA GLU A 6 31.02 -27.14 33.56
C GLU A 6 30.16 -26.40 32.53
N ALA A 7 29.08 -27.04 32.09
CA ALA A 7 28.09 -26.39 31.26
C ALA A 7 27.28 -25.47 32.17
N GLU A 8 27.65 -24.19 32.21
CA GLU A 8 26.75 -23.13 32.66
C GLU A 8 25.53 -23.14 31.72
N SER A 9 24.37 -23.48 32.28
CA SER A 9 23.07 -23.29 31.65
C SER A 9 22.85 -21.78 31.50
N VAL A 10 23.07 -21.26 30.30
CA VAL A 10 22.54 -19.96 29.91
C VAL A 10 21.03 -20.17 29.73
N GLU A 11 20.27 -19.87 30.79
CA GLU A 11 18.85 -19.56 30.66
C GLU A 11 18.78 -18.27 29.83
N GLU A 12 18.63 -18.41 28.50
CA GLU A 12 18.15 -17.31 27.67
C GLU A 12 16.75 -16.97 28.18
N GLU A 13 16.65 -15.89 28.96
CA GLU A 13 15.40 -15.18 29.16
C GLU A 13 14.83 -14.84 27.78
N THR A 14 13.92 -15.68 27.29
CA THR A 14 13.01 -15.32 26.21
C THR A 14 12.21 -14.12 26.70
N LYS A 15 12.72 -12.92 26.44
CA LYS A 15 11.91 -11.70 26.47
C LYS A 15 10.82 -11.90 25.43
N GLU A 16 9.63 -12.25 25.90
CA GLU A 16 8.42 -12.14 25.09
C GLU A 16 8.38 -10.70 24.59
N GLU A 17 8.61 -10.49 23.28
CA GLU A 17 8.41 -9.19 22.67
C GLU A 17 6.93 -8.85 22.85
N GLU A 18 6.62 -7.93 23.77
CA GLU A 18 5.28 -7.41 23.93
C GLU A 18 4.80 -6.88 22.58
N LEU A 19 3.67 -7.41 22.11
CA LEU A 19 3.08 -6.95 20.86
C LEU A 19 2.80 -5.45 20.97
N PRO A 20 3.22 -4.65 19.98
CA PRO A 20 3.00 -3.21 20.02
C PRO A 20 1.50 -2.92 20.04
N PHE A 21 1.07 -2.16 21.05
CA PHE A 21 -0.32 -1.76 21.22
C PHE A 21 -0.78 -0.88 20.05
N ASP A 22 -1.90 -1.24 19.41
CA ASP A 22 -2.57 -0.43 18.40
C ASP A 22 -3.88 0.15 18.98
N ALA A 23 -3.99 1.47 19.04
CA ALA A 23 -5.18 2.13 19.56
C ALA A 23 -6.42 1.86 18.70
N VAL A 24 -6.24 1.57 17.41
CA VAL A 24 -7.34 1.20 16.51
C VAL A 24 -7.92 -0.16 16.89
N ASP A 25 -7.10 -1.11 17.37
CA ASP A 25 -7.60 -2.40 17.84
C ASP A 25 -8.51 -2.23 19.06
N LEU A 26 -8.15 -1.31 19.98
CA LEU A 26 -9.00 -0.98 21.13
C LEU A 26 -10.28 -0.23 20.71
N MET A 27 -10.23 0.62 19.67
CA MET A 27 -11.42 1.26 19.10
C MET A 27 -12.37 0.25 18.41
N LEU A 28 -11.81 -0.86 17.92
CA LEU A 28 -12.55 -1.94 17.28
C LEU A 28 -12.87 -3.09 18.25
N ASP A 29 -12.75 -2.88 19.56
CA ASP A 29 -13.03 -3.91 20.56
C ASP A 29 -14.44 -4.48 20.41
N GLY A 30 -14.55 -5.80 20.57
CA GLY A 30 -15.78 -6.55 20.26
C GLY A 30 -16.02 -6.80 18.77
N ASN A 31 -15.18 -6.29 17.86
CA ASN A 31 -15.25 -6.55 16.42
C ASN A 31 -13.94 -7.15 15.87
N LEU A 32 -13.67 -8.40 16.26
CA LEU A 32 -12.47 -9.15 15.85
C LEU A 32 -12.29 -9.22 14.32
N ARG A 33 -13.40 -9.28 13.55
CA ARG A 33 -13.34 -9.29 12.09
C ARG A 33 -12.73 -7.99 11.55
N ALA A 34 -13.14 -6.84 12.09
CA ALA A 34 -12.60 -5.55 11.68
C ALA A 34 -11.14 -5.38 12.11
N GLN A 35 -10.77 -5.83 13.32
CA GLN A 35 -9.38 -5.82 13.78
C GLN A 35 -8.48 -6.62 12.82
N ILE A 36 -8.83 -7.88 12.54
CA ILE A 36 -8.06 -8.73 11.62
C ILE A 36 -7.92 -8.08 10.24
N ASN A 37 -9.02 -7.59 9.66
CA ASN A 37 -8.99 -6.95 8.36
C ASN A 37 -8.09 -5.70 8.36
N TYR A 38 -8.24 -4.83 9.36
CA TYR A 38 -7.44 -3.62 9.49
C TYR A 38 -5.94 -3.95 9.61
N SER A 39 -5.56 -4.87 10.49
CA SER A 39 -4.16 -5.27 10.64
C SER A 39 -3.59 -5.88 9.36
N MET A 40 -4.37 -6.70 8.64
CA MET A 40 -3.96 -7.27 7.35
C MET A 40 -3.76 -6.19 6.29
N VAL A 41 -4.70 -5.25 6.16
CA VAL A 41 -4.58 -4.15 5.20
C VAL A 41 -3.41 -3.23 5.57
N LYS A 42 -3.20 -2.94 6.86
CA LYS A 42 -2.06 -2.15 7.33
C LYS A 42 -0.71 -2.80 7.00
N ALA A 43 -0.58 -4.11 7.19
CA ALA A 43 0.63 -4.85 6.84
C ALA A 43 0.86 -4.89 5.32
N LEU A 44 -0.21 -5.13 4.55
CA LEU A 44 -0.18 -5.08 3.08
C LEU A 44 0.23 -3.69 2.58
N ALA A 45 -0.40 -2.64 3.09
CA ALA A 45 -0.12 -1.25 2.75
C ALA A 45 1.35 -0.91 2.97
N LYS A 46 1.92 -1.31 4.12
CA LYS A 46 3.35 -1.13 4.40
C LYS A 46 4.24 -1.84 3.38
N ALA A 47 3.98 -3.12 3.10
CA ALA A 47 4.78 -3.88 2.14
C ALA A 47 4.70 -3.28 0.73
N PHE A 48 3.52 -2.79 0.35
CA PHE A 48 3.28 -2.12 -0.93
C PHE A 48 3.97 -0.76 -1.01
N ASP A 49 3.85 0.07 0.04
CA ASP A 49 4.45 1.39 0.13
C ASP A 49 5.98 1.35 0.03
N GLU A 50 6.62 0.34 0.63
CA GLU A 50 8.06 0.13 0.49
C GLU A 50 8.49 -0.03 -0.97
N LYS A 51 7.67 -0.67 -1.82
CA LYS A 51 7.98 -0.92 -3.23
C LYS A 51 7.59 0.26 -4.11
N ALA A 52 6.42 0.85 -3.86
CA ALA A 52 5.97 2.06 -4.52
C ALA A 52 6.95 3.22 -4.28
N SER A 53 7.42 3.39 -3.05
CA SER A 53 8.37 4.46 -2.69
C SER A 53 9.69 4.36 -3.45
N ILE A 54 10.14 3.17 -3.86
CA ILE A 54 11.35 3.04 -4.69
C ILE A 54 11.13 3.72 -6.05
N LEU A 55 9.99 3.46 -6.71
CA LEU A 55 9.67 4.08 -8.00
C LEU A 55 9.33 5.57 -7.84
N ILE A 56 8.61 5.96 -6.79
CA ILE A 56 8.30 7.38 -6.52
C ILE A 56 9.61 8.17 -6.36
N ASN A 57 10.54 7.67 -5.55
CA ASN A 57 11.84 8.30 -5.37
C ASN A 57 12.65 8.31 -6.68
N ALA A 58 12.56 7.26 -7.49
CA ALA A 58 13.21 7.22 -8.79
C ALA A 58 12.65 8.27 -9.75
N GLU A 59 11.33 8.47 -9.77
CA GLU A 59 10.67 9.50 -10.56
C GLU A 59 11.08 10.91 -10.13
N GLU A 60 11.08 11.18 -8.81
CA GLU A 60 11.47 12.48 -8.26
C GLU A 60 12.91 12.88 -8.60
N ASN A 61 13.80 11.89 -8.71
CA ASN A 61 15.22 12.10 -9.02
C ASN A 61 15.56 11.82 -10.50
N PHE A 62 14.55 11.58 -11.34
CA PHE A 62 14.77 11.21 -12.73
C PHE A 62 15.37 12.39 -13.52
N GLN A 63 16.47 12.12 -14.20
CA GLN A 63 17.10 13.05 -15.13
C GLN A 63 17.04 12.43 -16.52
N PRO A 64 16.26 13.00 -17.46
CA PRO A 64 16.15 12.44 -18.80
C PRO A 64 17.48 12.59 -19.55
N GLU A 65 17.96 11.49 -20.15
CA GLU A 65 19.17 11.50 -21.00
C GLU A 65 18.86 11.98 -22.43
N GLU A 66 17.63 11.75 -22.91
CA GLU A 66 17.09 12.21 -24.20
C GLU A 66 15.66 12.79 -24.03
N ASP A 67 14.77 12.65 -25.01
CA ASP A 67 13.35 13.05 -24.92
C ASP A 67 12.47 11.98 -24.22
N GLU A 68 13.08 11.09 -23.44
CA GLU A 68 12.38 10.01 -22.74
C GLU A 68 11.81 10.49 -21.39
N SER A 69 10.59 10.02 -21.08
CA SER A 69 9.97 10.28 -19.77
C SER A 69 10.27 9.17 -18.77
N PHE A 70 10.13 9.45 -17.47
CA PHE A 70 10.26 8.42 -16.43
C PHE A 70 9.34 7.22 -16.69
N ALA A 71 8.07 7.48 -17.04
CA ALA A 71 7.09 6.43 -17.31
C ALA A 71 7.52 5.51 -18.48
N GLU A 72 8.21 6.05 -19.48
CA GLU A 72 8.77 5.26 -20.57
C GLU A 72 9.92 4.37 -20.11
N VAL A 73 10.88 4.93 -19.37
CA VAL A 73 12.06 4.19 -18.90
C VAL A 73 11.68 3.11 -17.87
N ALA A 74 10.78 3.44 -16.96
CA ALA A 74 10.32 2.56 -15.87
C ALA A 74 9.06 1.74 -16.24
N MET A 75 8.71 1.68 -17.53
CA MET A 75 7.53 0.96 -18.01
C MET A 75 7.45 -0.49 -17.48
N PRO A 76 8.52 -1.31 -17.52
CA PRO A 76 8.46 -2.69 -17.04
C PRO A 76 8.08 -2.79 -15.55
N GLU A 77 8.64 -1.92 -14.72
CA GLU A 77 8.37 -1.90 -13.28
C GLU A 77 6.94 -1.40 -12.98
N ILE A 78 6.48 -0.37 -13.71
CA ILE A 78 5.10 0.14 -13.60
C ILE A 78 4.09 -0.95 -13.98
N GLU A 79 4.33 -1.65 -15.10
CA GLU A 79 3.47 -2.75 -15.56
C GLU A 79 3.45 -3.89 -14.55
N ALA A 80 4.61 -4.29 -14.01
CA ALA A 80 4.69 -5.33 -12.99
C ALA A 80 3.95 -4.97 -11.70
N MET A 81 4.03 -3.71 -11.25
CA MET A 81 3.27 -3.24 -10.10
C MET A 81 1.76 -3.27 -10.36
N ALA A 82 1.32 -2.83 -11.56
CA ALA A 82 -0.08 -2.85 -11.93
C ALA A 82 -0.62 -4.30 -12.02
N GLU A 83 0.13 -5.21 -12.65
CA GLU A 83 -0.21 -6.65 -12.72
C GLU A 83 -0.33 -7.29 -11.33
N ALA A 84 0.58 -6.97 -10.41
CA ALA A 84 0.50 -7.45 -9.03
C ALA A 84 -0.77 -6.99 -8.30
N VAL A 85 -1.32 -5.83 -8.66
CA VAL A 85 -2.59 -5.34 -8.12
C VAL A 85 -3.79 -6.01 -8.78
N VAL A 86 -3.80 -6.15 -10.11
CA VAL A 86 -4.99 -6.61 -10.84
C VAL A 86 -5.13 -8.13 -10.94
N ASP A 87 -4.02 -8.85 -10.99
CA ASP A 87 -3.97 -10.31 -11.20
C ASP A 87 -3.14 -11.03 -10.12
N GLY A 88 -2.71 -10.31 -9.07
CA GLY A 88 -1.98 -10.86 -7.93
C GLY A 88 -2.86 -11.60 -6.92
N CYS A 89 -2.32 -11.82 -5.72
CA CYS A 89 -2.93 -12.66 -4.68
C CYS A 89 -3.98 -11.95 -3.82
N VAL A 90 -4.10 -10.62 -3.91
CA VAL A 90 -5.03 -9.83 -3.10
C VAL A 90 -6.09 -9.20 -3.99
N ASP A 91 -7.35 -9.34 -3.58
CA ASP A 91 -8.46 -8.62 -4.18
C ASP A 91 -8.64 -7.26 -3.51
N PHE A 92 -7.93 -6.25 -4.02
CA PHE A 92 -7.95 -4.89 -3.48
C PHE A 92 -9.32 -4.22 -3.57
N SER A 93 -10.22 -4.67 -4.46
CA SER A 93 -11.57 -4.10 -4.59
C SER A 93 -12.44 -4.28 -3.35
N LYS A 94 -12.05 -5.19 -2.45
CA LYS A 94 -12.75 -5.47 -1.18
C LYS A 94 -12.29 -4.60 -0.02
N ILE A 95 -11.21 -3.85 -0.19
CA ILE A 95 -10.67 -2.99 0.86
C ILE A 95 -11.60 -1.79 1.05
N ARG A 96 -11.90 -1.46 2.31
CA ARG A 96 -12.74 -0.31 2.64
C ARG A 96 -11.92 0.96 2.63
N PHE A 97 -12.58 2.07 2.34
CA PHE A 97 -11.93 3.37 2.24
C PHE A 97 -11.11 3.70 3.49
N TRP A 98 -11.71 3.56 4.68
CA TRP A 98 -11.04 3.83 5.97
C TRP A 98 -9.88 2.87 6.29
N GLU A 99 -9.82 1.70 5.65
CA GLU A 99 -8.69 0.78 5.80
C GLU A 99 -7.51 1.17 4.90
N ALA A 100 -7.75 1.93 3.82
CA ALA A 100 -6.75 2.28 2.81
C ALA A 100 -6.20 3.72 2.92
N CYS A 101 -6.77 4.54 3.81
CA CYS A 101 -6.35 5.91 4.08
C CYS A 101 -6.64 6.32 5.55
N GLU A 102 -6.25 7.52 5.97
CA GLU A 102 -6.51 8.03 7.32
C GLU A 102 -7.75 8.92 7.30
N THR A 103 -8.88 8.36 7.72
CA THR A 103 -10.18 9.06 7.81
C THR A 103 -10.44 9.67 9.18
N ALA A 104 -9.64 9.32 10.18
CA ALA A 104 -9.73 9.84 11.53
C ALA A 104 -8.37 9.76 12.23
N GLU A 105 -8.09 10.70 13.13
CA GLU A 105 -6.96 10.62 14.05
C GLU A 105 -7.39 9.98 15.37
N VAL A 106 -6.46 9.29 16.05
CA VAL A 106 -6.73 8.72 17.38
C VAL A 106 -6.70 9.83 18.42
N ALA A 107 -7.85 10.08 19.03
CA ALA A 107 -8.01 10.94 20.19
C ALA A 107 -8.35 10.11 21.43
N TRP A 108 -8.30 10.74 22.62
CA TRP A 108 -8.42 10.03 23.89
C TRP A 108 -9.35 10.75 24.85
N ASP A 109 -10.35 10.03 25.35
CA ASP A 109 -11.14 10.46 26.49
C ASP A 109 -10.50 9.95 27.78
N GLU A 110 -10.17 10.89 28.67
CA GLU A 110 -9.55 10.63 29.97
C GLU A 110 -10.56 10.84 31.10
N THR A 111 -10.74 9.80 31.92
CA THR A 111 -11.42 9.94 33.22
C THR A 111 -10.37 10.17 34.29
N LYS A 112 -10.58 11.20 35.12
CA LYS A 112 -9.66 11.58 36.21
C LYS A 112 -10.31 11.36 37.57
N ASP A 113 -9.52 10.95 38.56
CA ASP A 113 -9.97 10.86 39.95
C ASP A 113 -10.08 12.24 40.63
N GLU A 114 -10.41 12.22 41.93
CA GLU A 114 -10.54 13.44 42.75
C GLU A 114 -9.22 14.21 42.90
N ASN A 115 -8.06 13.57 42.67
CA ASN A 115 -6.73 14.18 42.70
C ASN A 115 -6.27 14.68 41.32
N GLY A 116 -7.06 14.42 40.27
CA GLY A 116 -6.72 14.74 38.89
C GLY A 116 -5.86 13.69 38.18
N GLU A 117 -5.65 12.50 38.77
CA GLU A 117 -4.93 11.39 38.15
C GLU A 117 -5.81 10.63 37.17
N VAL A 118 -5.26 10.28 36.00
CA VAL A 118 -6.00 9.55 34.96
C VAL A 118 -6.22 8.10 35.39
N THR A 119 -7.48 7.70 35.55
CA THR A 119 -7.88 6.35 35.97
C THR A 119 -8.34 5.48 34.81
N GLN A 120 -8.78 6.10 33.71
CA GLN A 120 -9.21 5.40 32.51
C GLN A 120 -8.89 6.25 31.28
N ARG A 121 -8.48 5.58 30.20
CA ARG A 121 -8.26 6.18 28.89
C ARG A 121 -8.97 5.35 27.83
N VAL A 122 -9.86 5.97 27.05
CA VAL A 122 -10.60 5.31 25.97
C VAL A 122 -10.26 6.01 24.65
N PRO A 123 -9.74 5.31 23.63
CA PRO A 123 -9.48 5.91 22.34
C PRO A 123 -10.78 6.07 21.57
N TYR A 124 -10.86 7.13 20.77
CA TYR A 124 -11.93 7.35 19.80
C TYR A 124 -11.37 7.96 18.52
N GLY A 125 -12.07 7.79 17.41
CA GLY A 125 -11.69 8.39 16.14
C GLY A 125 -12.22 9.83 16.08
N ASN A 126 -11.32 10.80 15.97
CA ASN A 126 -11.67 12.17 15.62
C ASN A 126 -11.65 12.31 14.09
N PRO A 127 -12.81 12.48 13.41
CA PRO A 127 -12.86 12.45 11.95
C PRO A 127 -12.00 13.53 11.30
N LEU A 128 -11.38 13.17 10.16
CA LEU A 128 -10.64 14.08 9.29
C LEU A 128 -11.48 14.40 8.05
N ASP A 129 -11.64 15.69 7.75
CA ASP A 129 -12.28 16.19 6.53
C ASP A 129 -11.43 17.32 5.92
N PRO A 130 -10.72 17.07 4.79
CA PRO A 130 -10.68 15.83 4.04
C PRO A 130 -9.84 14.73 4.72
N PRO A 131 -10.04 13.45 4.38
CA PRO A 131 -9.15 12.34 4.74
C PRO A 131 -7.70 12.60 4.28
N LYS A 132 -6.72 12.03 5.00
CA LYS A 132 -5.29 12.05 4.65
C LYS A 132 -4.86 10.71 4.06
N GLU A 133 -3.68 10.67 3.42
CA GLU A 133 -3.16 9.44 2.80
C GLU A 133 -2.97 8.28 3.78
N GLY A 134 -2.69 8.54 5.05
CA GLY A 134 -2.59 7.52 6.10
C GLY A 134 -1.53 6.45 5.83
N ASN A 135 -1.96 5.19 5.72
CA ASN A 135 -1.10 4.06 5.38
C ASN A 135 -0.68 4.02 3.90
N ARG A 136 -1.12 5.00 3.11
CA ARG A 136 -0.73 5.26 1.71
C ARG A 136 -1.13 4.18 0.73
N LEU A 137 -1.99 3.23 1.11
CA LEU A 137 -2.40 2.19 0.18
C LEU A 137 -3.18 2.78 -1.00
N LEU A 138 -4.21 3.58 -0.71
CA LEU A 138 -5.00 4.22 -1.77
C LEU A 138 -4.15 5.17 -2.62
N SER A 139 -3.33 6.02 -1.99
CA SER A 139 -2.49 6.98 -2.73
C SER A 139 -1.46 6.28 -3.63
N ASN A 140 -0.88 5.16 -3.20
CA ASN A 140 0.02 4.37 -4.04
C ASN A 140 -0.71 3.69 -5.20
N LEU A 141 -1.93 3.17 -5.00
CA LEU A 141 -2.73 2.60 -6.08
C LEU A 141 -3.09 3.64 -7.13
N GLU A 142 -3.49 4.84 -6.70
CA GLU A 142 -3.76 5.98 -7.59
C GLU A 142 -2.50 6.44 -8.35
N LYS A 143 -1.34 6.40 -7.69
CA LYS A 143 -0.06 6.73 -8.33
C LYS A 143 0.31 5.74 -9.44
N ILE A 144 0.13 4.44 -9.21
CA ILE A 144 0.37 3.39 -10.23
C ILE A 144 -0.63 3.53 -11.37
N GLU A 145 -1.90 3.82 -11.08
CA GLU A 145 -2.92 4.07 -12.10
C GLU A 145 -2.52 5.27 -12.99
N SER A 146 -2.02 6.35 -12.38
CA SER A 146 -1.50 7.52 -13.10
C SER A 146 -0.32 7.16 -14.00
N TRP A 147 0.65 6.38 -13.50
CA TRP A 147 1.76 5.90 -14.32
C TRP A 147 1.32 5.00 -15.47
N MET A 148 0.40 4.07 -15.23
CA MET A 148 -0.16 3.22 -16.29
C MET A 148 -0.89 4.04 -17.37
N LYS A 149 -1.62 5.08 -16.99
CA LYS A 149 -2.23 6.04 -17.94
C LYS A 149 -1.16 6.72 -18.80
N GLN A 150 -0.05 7.14 -18.21
CA GLN A 150 1.06 7.77 -18.92
C GLN A 150 1.72 6.80 -19.90
N VAL A 151 2.08 5.59 -19.45
CA VAL A 151 2.67 4.53 -20.30
C VAL A 151 1.76 4.23 -21.49
N HIS A 152 0.46 4.05 -21.22
CA HIS A 152 -0.51 3.73 -22.27
C HIS A 152 -0.62 4.86 -23.32
N LYS A 153 -0.62 6.12 -22.87
CA LYS A 153 -0.62 7.29 -23.74
C LYS A 153 0.66 7.40 -24.58
N ILE A 154 1.83 7.17 -23.98
CA ILE A 154 3.11 7.16 -24.70
C ILE A 154 3.10 6.10 -25.80
N HIS A 155 2.55 4.91 -25.52
CA HIS A 155 2.42 3.87 -26.52
C HIS A 155 1.52 4.28 -27.70
N GLU A 156 0.40 4.95 -27.42
CA GLU A 156 -0.46 5.49 -28.48
C GLU A 156 0.29 6.52 -29.36
N GLU A 157 1.06 7.41 -28.74
CA GLU A 157 1.80 8.47 -29.42
C GLU A 157 2.99 7.96 -30.25
N LYS A 158 3.74 6.98 -29.72
CA LYS A 158 4.89 6.37 -30.41
C LYS A 158 4.51 5.27 -31.40
N GLY A 159 3.28 4.77 -31.30
CA GLY A 159 2.71 3.75 -32.18
C GLY A 159 3.06 2.32 -31.80
N MET A 160 2.33 1.37 -32.38
CA MET A 160 2.37 -0.06 -32.02
C MET A 160 3.70 -0.77 -32.31
N GLY A 161 4.64 -0.11 -32.98
CA GLY A 161 6.00 -0.66 -33.15
C GLY A 161 6.89 -0.44 -31.92
N TRP A 162 6.54 0.50 -31.04
CA TRP A 162 7.42 1.02 -29.99
C TRP A 162 7.91 -0.05 -29.01
N VAL A 163 6.99 -0.89 -28.54
CA VAL A 163 7.30 -1.93 -27.53
C VAL A 163 7.56 -3.29 -28.13
N SER A 164 7.50 -3.43 -29.46
CA SER A 164 7.78 -4.71 -30.11
C SER A 164 9.29 -4.92 -30.18
N PRO A 165 9.83 -6.05 -29.68
CA PRO A 165 11.26 -6.37 -29.78
C PRO A 165 11.79 -6.38 -31.22
N TYR A 166 10.91 -6.56 -32.20
CA TYR A 166 11.22 -6.60 -33.63
C TYR A 166 10.55 -5.46 -34.43
N GLY A 167 9.86 -4.54 -33.76
CA GLY A 167 9.09 -3.46 -34.40
C GLY A 167 7.83 -3.93 -35.13
N CYS A 168 7.36 -5.14 -34.86
CA CYS A 168 6.14 -5.71 -35.45
C CYS A 168 4.88 -5.05 -34.84
N PRO A 169 4.04 -4.37 -35.64
CA PRO A 169 2.84 -3.70 -35.14
C PRO A 169 1.84 -4.63 -34.43
N GLU A 170 1.77 -5.90 -34.81
CA GLU A 170 0.86 -6.88 -34.22
C GLU A 170 1.21 -7.17 -32.74
N ASP A 171 2.49 -7.33 -32.43
CA ASP A 171 2.95 -7.59 -31.06
C ASP A 171 2.70 -6.38 -30.15
N GLY A 172 2.97 -5.17 -30.65
CA GLY A 172 2.69 -3.98 -29.87
C GLY A 172 1.20 -3.68 -29.75
N GLN A 173 0.37 -4.00 -30.74
CA GLN A 173 -1.09 -3.92 -30.58
C GLN A 173 -1.56 -4.84 -29.44
N GLN A 174 -1.06 -6.07 -29.39
CA GLN A 174 -1.40 -7.00 -28.31
C GLN A 174 -0.96 -6.45 -26.93
N ALA A 175 0.23 -5.86 -26.84
CA ALA A 175 0.72 -5.23 -25.62
C ALA A 175 -0.11 -3.99 -25.25
N TYR A 176 -0.53 -3.18 -26.22
CA TYR A 176 -1.38 -2.02 -26.02
C TYR A 176 -2.74 -2.43 -25.43
N ASP A 177 -3.37 -3.45 -26.03
CA ASP A 177 -4.65 -3.99 -25.60
C ASP A 177 -4.58 -4.60 -24.19
N ASN A 178 -3.47 -5.26 -23.87
CA ASN A 178 -3.24 -5.82 -22.53
C ASN A 178 -3.10 -4.71 -21.48
N ARG A 179 -2.36 -3.64 -21.77
CA ARG A 179 -2.28 -2.46 -20.90
C ARG A 179 -3.65 -1.82 -20.70
N ALA A 180 -4.44 -1.68 -21.75
CA ALA A 180 -5.79 -1.10 -21.66
C ALA A 180 -6.68 -1.91 -20.70
N LYS A 181 -6.65 -3.24 -20.81
CA LYS A 181 -7.40 -4.13 -19.90
C LYS A 181 -6.90 -4.05 -18.45
N CYS A 182 -5.58 -4.03 -18.26
CA CYS A 182 -4.97 -3.87 -16.94
C CYS A 182 -5.39 -2.54 -16.31
N LEU A 183 -5.29 -1.45 -17.07
CA LEU A 183 -5.70 -0.12 -16.64
C LEU A 183 -7.20 -0.06 -16.28
N GLU A 184 -8.07 -0.65 -17.10
CA GLU A 184 -9.51 -0.71 -16.79
C GLU A 184 -9.79 -1.42 -15.45
N LYS A 185 -9.11 -2.54 -15.18
CA LYS A 185 -9.24 -3.25 -13.89
C LYS A 185 -8.70 -2.41 -12.74
N LEU A 186 -7.54 -1.78 -12.93
CA LEU A 186 -6.89 -0.95 -11.91
C LEU A 186 -7.75 0.26 -11.54
N SER A 187 -8.32 0.96 -12.53
CA SER A 187 -9.27 2.05 -12.30
C SER A 187 -10.49 1.58 -11.51
N LYS A 188 -11.07 0.42 -11.86
CA LYS A 188 -12.20 -0.15 -11.10
C LYS A 188 -11.84 -0.46 -9.66
N ILE A 189 -10.62 -0.92 -9.38
CA ILE A 189 -10.14 -1.17 -8.01
C ILE A 189 -10.07 0.15 -7.23
N VAL A 190 -9.44 1.18 -7.80
CA VAL A 190 -9.35 2.51 -7.19
C VAL A 190 -10.74 3.09 -6.92
N ASP A 191 -11.65 3.03 -7.90
CA ASP A 191 -13.03 3.49 -7.77
C ASP A 191 -13.80 2.71 -6.69
N SER A 192 -13.58 1.40 -6.60
CA SER A 192 -14.22 0.55 -5.58
C SER A 192 -13.79 0.95 -4.18
N ILE A 193 -12.49 1.18 -3.95
CA ILE A 193 -12.00 1.62 -2.63
C ILE A 193 -12.57 3.01 -2.30
N ASN A 194 -12.50 3.96 -3.25
CA ASN A 194 -13.01 5.33 -3.09
C ASN A 194 -14.52 5.43 -2.83
N SER A 195 -15.28 4.37 -3.12
CA SER A 195 -16.73 4.32 -2.87
C SER A 195 -17.15 3.37 -1.74
N ASN A 196 -16.21 2.60 -1.16
CA ASN A 196 -16.49 1.60 -0.14
C ASN A 196 -16.35 2.16 1.29
N PHE A 197 -17.30 3.01 1.69
CA PHE A 197 -17.29 3.65 3.00
C PHE A 197 -17.79 2.75 4.15
N ASP A 198 -18.66 1.77 3.88
CA ASP A 198 -19.47 1.11 4.94
C ASP A 198 -19.90 -0.36 4.62
N ALA A 199 -18.96 -1.24 4.25
CA ALA A 199 -19.24 -2.69 4.22
C ALA A 199 -18.97 -3.40 5.55
#